data_AF-A0A7Y6UIK6-F1
#
_entry.id   AF-A0A7Y6UIK6-F1
#
_cell.length_a   1.000
_cell.length_b   1.000
_cell.length_c   1.000
_cell.angle_alpha   90.00
_cell.angle_beta   90.00
_cell.angle_gamma   90.00
#
_symmetry.space_group_name_H-M   'P 1'
#
loop_
_entity.id
_entity.type
_entity.pdbx_description
1 polymer ?
#
loop_
_entity_poly.entity_id
_entity_poly.type
_entity_poly.pdbx_seq_one_letter_code
_entity_poly.pdbx_strand_id
1 'polypeptide(L)' 'FRPFAIGDRVDLTGLSLEIESITGDGRPRAVLAHFTAPLEDPTYVWRRWEGKTYVPYTPPAIGARDTFPAADFGKLLEE' A
#
# COMPACT_ATOMS: atom_id res chain seq x y z
N PHE A 1 -0.05 5.68 19.21
CA PHE A 1 -0.63 5.61 17.86
C PHE A 1 -1.88 6.47 17.85
N ARG A 2 -2.02 7.39 16.89
CA ARG A 2 -3.31 8.07 16.64
C ARG A 2 -4.05 7.25 15.57
N PRO A 3 -5.32 6.87 15.79
CA PRO A 3 -6.11 6.20 14.76
C PRO A 3 -6.36 7.14 13.58
N PHE A 4 -6.53 6.57 12.39
CA PHE A 4 -6.93 7.34 11.22
C PHE A 4 -8.45 7.55 11.19
N ALA A 5 -8.86 8.64 10.55
CA ALA A 5 -10.24 8.90 10.16
C ALA A 5 -10.41 8.77 8.64
N ILE A 6 -11.64 8.50 8.20
CA ILE A 6 -11.99 8.56 6.77
C ILE A 6 -11.84 10.00 6.28
N GLY A 7 -11.21 10.19 5.12
CA GLY A 7 -10.87 11.49 4.55
C GLY A 7 -9.54 12.07 5.04
N ASP A 8 -8.85 11.40 5.98
CA ASP A 8 -7.49 11.79 6.33
C ASP A 8 -6.58 11.70 5.10
N ARG A 9 -5.70 12.69 4.95
CA ARG A 9 -4.69 12.74 3.88
C ARG A 9 -3.29 12.60 4.45
N VAL A 10 -2.49 11.76 3.81
CA VAL A 10 -1.06 11.59 4.13
C VAL A 10 -0.25 11.92 2.89
N ASP A 11 0.51 13.01 2.96
CA ASP A 11 1.40 13.41 1.87
C ASP A 11 2.79 12.82 2.08
N LEU A 12 3.28 12.11 1.06
CA LEU A 12 4.61 11.50 1.01
C LEU A 12 5.39 12.11 -0.15
N THR A 13 6.69 11.85 -0.20
CA THR A 13 7.48 12.21 -1.38
C THR A 13 7.02 11.38 -2.59
N GLY A 14 6.45 12.04 -3.60
CA GLY A 14 6.06 11.43 -4.88
C GLY A 14 4.66 10.80 -4.92
N LEU A 15 3.90 10.81 -3.82
CA LEU A 15 2.48 10.45 -3.79
C LEU A 15 1.74 11.07 -2.59
N SER A 16 0.41 11.09 -2.68
CA SER A 16 -0.47 11.37 -1.54
C SER A 16 -1.49 10.24 -1.37
N LEU A 17 -1.84 9.94 -0.14
CA LEU A 17 -2.81 8.90 0.22
C LEU A 17 -4.03 9.55 0.87
N GLU A 18 -5.22 9.10 0.49
CA GLU A 18 -6.48 9.44 1.16
C GLU A 18 -7.09 8.18 1.79
N ILE A 19 -7.50 8.27 3.05
CA ILE A 19 -8.11 7.13 3.75
C ILE A 19 -9.59 7.01 3.36
N GLU A 20 -9.95 5.95 2.63
CA GLU A 20 -11.34 5.71 2.19
C GLU A 20 -12.15 4.89 3.20
N SER A 21 -11.50 3.97 3.92
CA SER A 21 -12.16 3.19 4.96
C SER A 21 -11.18 2.75 6.05
N ILE A 22 -11.70 2.53 7.25
CA ILE A 22 -10.95 2.07 8.41
C ILE A 22 -11.54 0.77 8.99
N THR A 23 -10.70 0.02 9.66
CA THR A 23 -11.07 -1.10 10.51
C THR A 23 -11.67 -0.61 11.83
N GLY A 24 -12.36 -1.48 12.57
CA GLY A 24 -12.97 -1.13 13.86
C GLY A 24 -11.96 -0.67 14.92
N ASP A 25 -10.69 -1.05 14.76
CA ASP A 25 -9.56 -0.63 15.59
C ASP A 25 -8.77 0.56 15.04
N GLY A 26 -9.30 1.25 14.01
CA GLY A 26 -8.78 2.54 13.54
C GLY A 26 -7.57 2.47 12.60
N ARG A 27 -7.25 1.28 12.06
CA ARG A 27 -6.26 1.13 10.98
C ARG A 27 -6.91 1.30 9.60
N PRO A 28 -6.24 1.90 8.61
CA PRO A 28 -6.76 1.99 7.24
C PRO A 28 -7.03 0.60 6.66
N ARG A 29 -8.20 0.44 6.03
CA ARG A 29 -8.60 -0.76 5.29
C ARG A 29 -8.50 -0.55 3.78
N ALA A 30 -8.80 0.65 3.31
CA ALA A 30 -8.66 1.07 1.92
C ALA A 30 -8.13 2.50 1.85
N VAL A 31 -7.28 2.76 0.87
CA VAL A 31 -6.71 4.08 0.60
C VAL A 31 -6.72 4.35 -0.90
N LEU A 32 -6.96 5.60 -1.26
CA LEU A 32 -6.77 6.10 -2.61
C LEU A 32 -5.39 6.75 -2.71
N ALA A 33 -4.52 6.18 -3.56
CA ALA A 33 -3.17 6.69 -3.78
C ALA A 33 -3.10 7.52 -5.06
N HIS A 34 -2.67 8.77 -4.93
CA HIS A 34 -2.42 9.69 -6.03
C HIS A 34 -0.92 9.92 -6.21
N PHE A 35 -0.36 9.38 -7.28
CA PHE A 35 1.05 9.53 -7.65
C PHE A 35 1.27 10.84 -8.42
N THR A 36 2.42 11.48 -8.21
CA THR A 36 2.77 12.74 -8.89
C THR A 36 3.21 12.54 -10.33
N ALA A 37 3.55 11.31 -10.71
CA ALA A 37 3.94 10.91 -12.06
C ALA A 37 3.15 9.65 -12.49
N PRO A 38 3.16 9.27 -13.78
CA PRO A 38 2.56 8.01 -14.25
C PRO A 38 3.12 6.80 -13.51
N LEU A 39 2.35 5.70 -13.40
CA LEU A 39 2.79 4.51 -12.68
C LEU A 39 3.98 3.81 -13.37
N GLU A 40 4.13 4.02 -14.67
CA GLU A 40 5.20 3.52 -15.51
C GLU A 40 6.50 4.35 -15.41
N ASP A 41 6.49 5.45 -14.66
CA ASP A 41 7.67 6.30 -14.51
C ASP A 41 8.83 5.50 -13.88
N PRO A 42 10.04 5.54 -14.49
CA PRO A 42 11.17 4.73 -14.06
C PRO A 42 11.73 5.13 -12.68
N THR A 43 11.30 6.26 -12.12
CA THR A 43 11.65 6.66 -10.75
C THR A 43 10.91 5.83 -9.69
N TYR A 44 9.79 5.20 -10.03
CA TYR A 44 9.07 4.31 -9.12
C TYR A 44 9.65 2.89 -9.13
N VAL A 45 9.92 2.36 -7.95
CA VAL A 45 10.34 0.97 -7.76
C VAL A 45 9.19 0.18 -7.16
N TRP A 46 8.50 -0.58 -8.02
CA TRP A 46 7.39 -1.42 -7.62
C TRP A 46 7.88 -2.70 -6.94
N ARG A 47 7.38 -2.93 -5.73
CA ARG A 47 7.65 -4.11 -4.92
C ARG A 47 6.36 -4.63 -4.31
N ARG A 48 6.28 -5.93 -4.12
CA ARG A 48 5.21 -6.57 -3.31
C ARG A 48 5.82 -7.40 -2.21
N TRP A 49 5.09 -7.55 -1.12
CA TRP A 49 5.49 -8.45 -0.05
C TRP A 49 5.21 -9.91 -0.46
N GLU A 50 6.21 -10.78 -0.33
CA GLU A 50 6.06 -12.22 -0.54
C GLU A 50 6.92 -12.99 0.47
N GLY A 51 6.27 -13.88 1.24
CA GLY A 51 6.93 -14.61 2.32
C GLY A 51 7.48 -13.65 3.39
N LYS A 52 8.81 -13.51 3.42
CA LYS A 52 9.54 -12.67 4.39
C LYS A 52 10.23 -11.44 3.76
N THR A 53 10.01 -11.14 2.47
CA THR A 53 10.74 -10.06 1.79
C THR A 53 9.93 -9.34 0.71
N TYR A 54 10.45 -8.22 0.23
CA TYR A 54 9.94 -7.49 -0.92
C TYR A 54 10.54 -8.05 -2.22
N VAL A 55 9.68 -8.48 -3.13
CA VAL A 55 10.07 -8.97 -4.48
C VAL A 55 9.69 -7.94 -5.55
N PRO A 56 10.38 -7.89 -6.70
CA PRO A 56 9.95 -7.08 -7.85
C PRO A 56 8.48 -7.34 -8.20
N TYR A 57 7.77 -6.28 -8.54
CA TYR A 57 6.37 -6.34 -8.92
C TYR A 57 6.10 -5.39 -10.08
N THR A 58 5.11 -5.72 -10.90
CA THR A 58 4.59 -4.81 -11.93
C THR A 58 3.11 -4.62 -11.63
N PRO A 59 2.63 -3.39 -11.42
CA PRO A 59 1.22 -3.12 -11.21
C PRO A 59 0.35 -3.70 -12.33
N PRO A 60 -0.88 -4.15 -12.03
CA PRO A 60 -1.80 -4.61 -13.05
C PRO A 60 -2.16 -3.48 -14.01
N ALA A 61 -2.61 -3.85 -15.21
CA ALA A 61 -3.16 -2.89 -16.14
C ALA A 61 -4.39 -2.16 -15.55
N ILE A 62 -4.69 -0.98 -16.09
CA ILE A 62 -5.87 -0.20 -15.69
C ILE A 62 -7.14 -1.06 -15.78
N GLY A 63 -7.92 -1.09 -14.69
CA GLY A 63 -9.15 -1.88 -14.57
C GLY A 63 -8.95 -3.32 -14.11
N ALA A 64 -7.71 -3.81 -14.05
CA ALA A 64 -7.36 -5.09 -13.45
C ALA A 64 -7.03 -4.93 -11.96
N ARG A 65 -7.09 -6.05 -11.23
CA ARG A 65 -6.87 -6.12 -9.78
C ARG A 65 -6.06 -7.37 -9.45
N ASP A 66 -5.11 -7.21 -8.54
CA ASP A 66 -4.36 -8.30 -7.93
C ASP A 66 -4.72 -8.44 -6.46
N THR A 67 -4.67 -9.67 -5.95
CA THR A 67 -4.88 -9.97 -4.53
C THR A 67 -3.70 -10.81 -4.04
N PHE A 68 -3.08 -10.34 -2.96
CA PHE A 68 -1.95 -11.01 -2.33
C PHE A 68 -2.36 -11.55 -0.96
N PRO A 69 -1.74 -12.64 -0.49
CA PRO A 69 -1.88 -13.03 0.91
C PRO A 69 -1.40 -11.90 1.82
N ALA A 70 -2.03 -11.77 2.99
CA ALA A 70 -1.57 -10.82 3.99
C ALA A 70 -0.12 -11.12 4.38
N ALA A 71 0.67 -10.07 4.59
CA ALA A 71 2.03 -10.22 5.11
C ALA A 71 1.98 -10.89 6.49
N ASP A 72 2.62 -12.04 6.62
CA ASP A 72 2.73 -12.77 7.87
C ASP A 72 3.91 -12.20 8.68
N PHE A 73 3.66 -11.09 9.36
CA PHE A 73 4.68 -10.45 10.20
C PHE A 73 5.05 -11.30 11.43
N GLY A 74 4.24 -12.31 11.80
CA GLY A 74 4.61 -13.30 12.82
C GLY A 74 5.79 -14.16 12.34
N LYS A 75 5.69 -14.69 11.12
CA LYS A 75 6.80 -15.43 10.48
C LYS A 75 8.04 -14.58 10.19
N LEU A 76 7.90 -13.26 10.10
CA LEU A 76 9.04 -12.35 9.92
C LEU A 76 9.89 -12.24 11.20
N LEU A 77 9.26 -12.34 12.37
CA LEU A 77 9.92 -12.19 13.68
C LEU A 77 10.41 -13.53 14.26
N GLU A 78 10.00 -14.67 13.68
CA GLU A 78 10.60 -15.97 13.96
C GLU A 78 11.94 -16.11 13.20
N GLU A 79 13.02 -16.09 13.98
CA GLU A 79 14.41 -16.39 13.59
C GLU A 79 14.62 -17.86 13.25
#